data_AF-A0A537ELI2-F1
#
_entry.id   AF-A0A537ELI2-F1
#
_cell.length_a   1.000
_cell.length_b   1.000
_cell.length_c   1.000
_cell.angle_alpha   90.00
_cell.angle_beta   90.00
_cell.angle_gamma   90.00
#
_symmetry.space_group_name_H-M   'P 1'
#
loop_
_entity.id
_entity.type
_entity.pdbx_description
1 polymer ?
#
loop_
_entity_poly.entity_id
_entity_poly.type
_entity_poly.pdbx_seq_one_letter_code
_entity_poly.pdbx_strand_id
1 'polypeptide(L)'
;MDPLHDPELHWAGKAREKKVPILPLQRNEIVTESKIGEIIERVTRASEVSAQSPLTNFFELEKALREKERPRRVEFYKHEEQWKNKLVCGDSLLIMESLLKYEGLQGKVQMIYIDPPYGIKYDSNFQQRVDAAKNDESDKADDVLTIKAFNDTWALGIHSYLTYLQERLYLCRELLSVDGSIFVQISDENQHFVRTLLDEVFGHSNFVAQIPFIKMGIPSGNLLGSNCDYLLWYSRDKSNL
;
A
#
# COMPACT_ATOMS: atom_id res chain seq x y z
N MET A 1 -12.62 -34.27 -0.71
CA MET A 1 -11.67 -33.21 -0.33
C MET A 1 -10.75 -33.79 0.71
N ASP A 2 -9.44 -33.62 0.54
CA ASP A 2 -8.45 -34.09 1.49
C ASP A 2 -8.53 -33.24 2.77
N PRO A 3 -8.77 -33.82 3.97
CA PRO A 3 -8.82 -33.07 5.23
C PRO A 3 -7.49 -32.39 5.60
N LEU A 4 -6.40 -32.75 4.92
CA LEU A 4 -5.07 -32.19 5.16
C LEU A 4 -4.83 -30.84 4.45
N HIS A 5 -5.70 -30.47 3.51
CA HIS A 5 -5.52 -29.26 2.70
C HIS A 5 -6.26 -28.08 3.32
N ASP A 6 -5.56 -26.95 3.45
CA ASP A 6 -6.16 -25.71 3.94
C ASP A 6 -7.24 -25.18 2.99
N PRO A 7 -8.26 -24.46 3.50
CA PRO A 7 -9.31 -23.90 2.66
C PRO A 7 -8.74 -22.89 1.66
N GLU A 8 -9.03 -23.08 0.37
CA GLU A 8 -8.64 -22.18 -0.72
C GLU A 8 -9.87 -21.47 -1.33
N LEU A 9 -9.66 -20.21 -1.74
CA LEU A 9 -10.66 -19.50 -2.55
C LEU A 9 -10.56 -19.94 -4.02
N HIS A 10 -11.68 -20.26 -4.66
CA HIS A 10 -11.71 -20.57 -6.10
C HIS A 10 -12.49 -19.50 -6.87
N TRP A 11 -11.88 -18.97 -7.95
CA TRP A 11 -12.53 -18.05 -8.86
C TRP A 11 -12.06 -18.20 -10.31
N ALA A 12 -12.82 -17.64 -11.24
CA ALA A 12 -12.50 -17.67 -12.66
C ALA A 12 -11.18 -16.95 -12.96
N GLY A 13 -10.22 -17.65 -13.56
CA GLY A 13 -8.92 -17.08 -13.91
C GLY A 13 -7.87 -17.13 -12.81
N LYS A 14 -8.15 -17.76 -11.65
CA LYS A 14 -7.15 -17.99 -10.61
C LYS A 14 -6.00 -18.84 -11.16
N ALA A 15 -4.82 -18.25 -11.31
CA ALA A 15 -3.59 -18.94 -11.62
C ALA A 15 -2.74 -19.04 -10.35
N ARG A 16 -2.12 -20.21 -10.10
CA ARG A 16 -1.23 -20.39 -8.94
C ARG A 16 0.04 -19.53 -9.05
N GLU A 17 0.54 -19.36 -10.26
CA GLU A 17 1.72 -18.56 -10.53
C GLU A 17 1.63 -18.04 -11.96
N LYS A 18 1.87 -16.75 -12.14
CA LYS A 18 1.93 -16.11 -13.44
C LYS A 18 3.35 -15.66 -13.68
N LYS A 19 3.91 -16.01 -14.84
CA LYS A 19 5.23 -15.51 -15.25
C LYS A 19 5.07 -14.03 -15.59
N VAL A 20 5.61 -13.18 -14.74
CA VAL A 20 5.67 -11.75 -14.96
C VAL A 20 6.97 -11.46 -15.76
N PRO A 21 6.93 -10.53 -16.74
CA PRO A 21 8.14 -10.19 -17.49
C PRO A 21 9.07 -9.33 -16.62
N ILE A 22 10.30 -9.81 -16.45
CA ILE A 22 11.35 -9.12 -15.71
C ILE A 22 11.84 -7.92 -16.54
N LEU A 23 11.51 -6.70 -16.09
CA LEU A 23 11.94 -5.46 -16.72
C LEU A 23 12.90 -4.68 -15.81
N PRO A 24 13.95 -4.03 -16.36
CA PRO A 24 14.82 -3.17 -15.58
C PRO A 24 14.04 -1.92 -15.12
N LEU A 25 14.34 -1.43 -13.90
CA LEU A 25 13.72 -0.23 -13.37
C LEU A 25 14.10 1.01 -14.20
N GLN A 26 13.12 1.62 -14.86
CA GLN A 26 13.37 2.72 -15.82
C GLN A 26 13.35 4.11 -15.18
N ARG A 27 12.64 4.32 -14.07
CA ARG A 27 12.51 5.62 -13.38
C ARG A 27 12.65 5.46 -11.87
N ASN A 28 13.89 5.58 -11.40
CA ASN A 28 14.22 5.56 -9.98
C ASN A 28 14.63 6.96 -9.54
N GLU A 29 13.93 7.51 -8.55
CA GLU A 29 14.38 8.70 -7.85
C GLU A 29 15.00 8.26 -6.52
N ILE A 30 16.30 8.52 -6.37
CA ILE A 30 16.97 8.35 -5.08
C ILE A 30 16.65 9.59 -4.25
N VAL A 31 15.91 9.39 -3.17
CA VAL A 31 15.50 10.48 -2.28
C VAL A 31 16.58 10.65 -1.21
N THR A 32 17.38 11.71 -1.36
CA THR A 32 18.43 12.08 -0.41
C THR A 32 17.86 12.79 0.82
N GLU A 33 18.59 12.74 1.94
CA GLU A 33 18.19 13.35 3.21
C GLU A 33 17.85 14.85 3.07
N SER A 34 18.67 15.59 2.32
CA SER A 34 18.44 17.02 2.06
C SER A 34 17.12 17.27 1.34
N LYS A 35 16.74 16.40 0.39
CA LYS A 35 15.51 16.53 -0.38
C LYS A 35 14.27 16.25 0.49
N ILE A 36 14.36 15.31 1.43
CA ILE A 36 13.30 15.05 2.42
C ILE A 36 13.10 16.29 3.30
N GLY A 37 14.20 16.89 3.78
CA GLY A 37 14.15 18.13 4.56
C GLY A 37 13.44 19.27 3.82
N GLU A 38 13.81 19.49 2.55
CA GLU A 38 13.17 20.50 1.69
C GLU A 38 11.67 20.23 1.46
N ILE A 39 11.28 18.96 1.24
CA ILE A 39 9.88 18.58 1.08
C ILE A 39 9.09 18.85 2.37
N ILE A 40 9.63 18.46 3.52
CA ILE A 40 8.99 18.70 4.82
C ILE A 40 8.79 20.20 5.02
N GLU A 41 9.84 21.01 4.82
CA GLU A 41 9.76 22.46 4.96
C GLU A 41 8.69 23.08 4.06
N ARG A 42 8.63 22.63 2.80
CA ARG A 42 7.62 23.06 1.82
C ARG A 42 6.21 22.71 2.26
N VAL A 43 6.00 21.49 2.75
CA VAL A 43 4.69 21.02 3.25
C VAL A 43 4.28 21.80 4.50
N THR A 44 5.18 22.05 5.45
CA THR A 44 4.89 22.92 6.62
C THR A 44 4.53 24.34 6.21
N ARG A 45 5.28 24.94 5.27
CA ARG A 45 4.98 26.31 4.79
C ARG A 45 3.62 26.37 4.09
N ALA A 46 3.28 25.35 3.30
CA ALA A 46 1.96 25.23 2.68
C ALA A 46 0.84 25.02 3.71
N SER A 47 1.10 24.24 4.77
CA SER A 47 0.14 24.01 5.86
C SER A 47 -0.09 25.27 6.71
N GLU A 48 0.94 26.08 6.93
CA GLU A 48 0.85 27.37 7.62
C GLU A 48 0.02 28.41 6.85
N VAL A 49 0.04 28.35 5.51
CA VAL A 49 -0.81 29.19 4.65
C VAL A 49 -2.29 28.75 4.70
N SER A 50 -2.56 27.47 4.98
CA SER A 50 -3.92 26.91 5.08
C SER A 50 -4.52 26.95 6.49
N ALA A 51 -3.72 27.20 7.53
CA ALA A 51 -4.15 27.17 8.93
C ALA A 51 -4.72 28.52 9.40
N GLN A 52 -5.85 28.93 8.82
CA GLN A 52 -6.73 29.94 9.41
C GLN A 52 -8.00 29.27 9.96
N SER A 53 -7.87 28.46 11.02
CA SER A 53 -8.94 28.14 11.99
C SER A 53 -8.35 27.37 13.18
N PRO A 54 -8.78 27.62 14.44
CA PRO A 54 -8.13 27.08 15.62
C PRO A 54 -8.72 25.72 16.02
N LEU A 55 -7.93 24.67 15.92
CA LEU A 55 -8.07 23.45 16.73
C LEU A 55 -6.74 23.22 17.44
N THR A 56 -6.63 23.87 18.58
CA THR A 56 -5.51 23.86 19.51
C THR A 56 -5.55 22.57 20.35
N ASN A 57 -4.38 21.92 20.46
CA ASN A 57 -3.95 20.97 21.51
C ASN A 57 -3.22 19.73 20.96
N PHE A 58 -3.75 18.98 19.97
CA PHE A 58 -3.02 17.80 19.45
C PHE A 58 -1.98 18.17 18.39
N PHE A 59 -2.35 19.01 17.41
CA PHE A 59 -1.42 19.49 16.38
C PHE A 59 -0.34 20.40 16.94
N GLU A 60 -0.62 21.19 17.97
CA GLU A 60 0.39 21.98 18.67
C GLU A 60 1.35 21.11 19.48
N LEU A 61 0.86 20.04 20.11
CA LEU A 61 1.70 19.08 20.82
C LEU A 61 2.55 18.26 19.82
N GLU A 62 1.98 17.82 18.70
CA GLU A 62 2.71 17.15 17.62
C GLU A 62 3.73 18.08 16.96
N LYS A 63 3.36 19.36 16.71
CA LYS A 63 4.26 20.39 16.18
C LYS A 63 5.39 20.67 17.17
N ALA A 64 5.10 20.83 18.46
CA ALA A 64 6.10 21.04 19.50
C ALA A 64 7.01 19.82 19.70
N LEU A 65 6.47 18.59 19.61
CA LEU A 65 7.25 17.35 19.62
C LEU A 65 8.14 17.26 18.37
N ARG A 66 7.63 17.57 17.17
CA ARG A 66 8.40 17.67 15.91
C ARG A 66 9.49 18.73 15.97
N GLU A 67 9.22 19.90 16.54
CA GLU A 67 10.20 20.99 16.70
C GLU A 67 11.29 20.62 17.71
N LYS A 68 10.91 19.93 18.79
CA LYS A 68 11.84 19.47 19.83
C LYS A 68 12.68 18.25 19.38
N GLU A 69 12.13 17.44 18.49
CA GLU A 69 12.81 16.28 17.88
C GLU A 69 13.55 16.62 16.57
N ARG A 70 13.37 17.83 15.98
CA ARG A 70 14.05 18.27 14.75
C ARG A 70 15.56 17.99 14.72
N PRO A 71 16.35 18.35 15.76
CA PRO A 71 17.78 18.05 15.77
C PRO A 71 18.08 16.55 16.02
N ARG A 72 17.22 15.84 16.75
CA ARG A 72 17.37 14.40 17.03
C ARG A 72 16.96 13.50 15.85
N ARG A 73 16.05 13.95 14.98
CA ARG A 73 15.61 13.22 13.78
C ARG A 73 16.71 13.15 12.73
N VAL A 74 17.47 14.22 12.54
CA VAL A 74 18.65 14.21 11.65
C VAL A 74 19.72 13.22 12.16
N GLU A 75 19.80 13.02 13.49
CA GLU A 75 20.71 12.03 14.08
C GLU A 75 20.16 10.58 14.03
N PHE A 76 18.84 10.37 14.16
CA PHE A 76 18.20 9.04 14.04
C PHE A 76 18.42 8.37 12.68
N TYR A 77 18.65 9.18 11.64
CA TYR A 77 18.88 8.75 10.26
C TYR A 77 20.36 8.58 9.88
N LYS A 78 21.29 8.82 10.80
CA LYS A 78 22.69 8.41 10.61
C LYS A 78 22.80 6.91 10.89
N HIS A 79 22.46 6.10 9.89
CA HIS A 79 22.77 4.67 9.94
C HIS A 79 24.25 4.47 9.59
N GLU A 80 24.90 3.53 10.27
CA GLU A 80 26.30 3.17 10.00
C GLU A 80 26.46 2.57 8.59
N GLU A 81 25.37 2.04 8.03
CA GLU A 81 25.27 1.56 6.66
C GLU A 81 24.67 2.62 5.73
N GLN A 82 25.13 2.66 4.46
CA GLN A 82 24.65 3.56 3.41
C GLN A 82 23.24 3.22 2.92
N TRP A 83 22.24 3.28 3.81
CA TRP A 83 20.84 3.12 3.44
C TRP A 83 20.40 4.29 2.54
N LYS A 84 19.57 3.99 1.53
CA LYS A 84 19.07 4.98 0.57
C LYS A 84 17.57 4.81 0.39
N ASN A 85 16.83 5.91 0.53
CA ASN A 85 15.40 5.93 0.21
C ASN A 85 15.23 5.96 -1.31
N LYS A 86 14.32 5.12 -1.81
CA LYS A 86 13.99 5.04 -3.25
C LYS A 86 12.51 5.29 -3.46
N LEU A 87 12.19 6.17 -4.38
CA LEU A 87 10.85 6.33 -4.94
C LEU A 87 10.87 5.80 -6.38
N VAL A 88 9.97 4.87 -6.67
CA VAL A 88 9.88 4.20 -7.97
C VAL A 88 8.50 4.43 -8.54
N CYS A 89 8.43 4.89 -9.79
CA CYS A 89 7.18 5.11 -10.51
C CYS A 89 6.98 4.01 -11.56
N GLY A 90 5.84 3.32 -11.51
CA GLY A 90 5.48 2.25 -12.44
C GLY A 90 4.46 1.28 -11.84
N ASP A 91 4.17 0.19 -12.56
CA ASP A 91 3.33 -0.88 -12.04
C ASP A 91 4.07 -1.63 -10.92
N SER A 92 3.46 -1.68 -9.75
CA SER A 92 4.02 -2.35 -8.57
C SER A 92 4.37 -3.82 -8.82
N LEU A 93 3.63 -4.52 -9.67
CA LEU A 93 3.93 -5.93 -9.99
C LEU A 93 5.29 -6.06 -10.69
N LEU A 94 5.51 -5.27 -11.75
CA LEU A 94 6.76 -5.26 -12.51
C LEU A 94 7.93 -4.75 -11.67
N ILE A 95 7.68 -3.73 -10.84
CA ILE A 95 8.69 -3.18 -9.94
C ILE A 95 9.14 -4.22 -8.92
N MET A 96 8.21 -4.88 -8.23
CA MET A 96 8.54 -5.87 -7.21
C MET A 96 9.33 -7.06 -7.79
N GLU A 97 8.99 -7.51 -9.00
CA GLU A 97 9.77 -8.56 -9.67
C GLU A 97 11.18 -8.08 -10.02
N SER A 98 11.32 -6.82 -10.47
CA SER A 98 12.61 -6.19 -10.72
C SER A 98 13.46 -6.06 -9.45
N LEU A 99 12.85 -5.64 -8.33
CA LEU A 99 13.50 -5.57 -7.02
C LEU A 99 13.99 -6.94 -6.54
N LEU A 100 13.20 -7.98 -6.81
CA LEU A 100 13.56 -9.35 -6.46
C LEU A 100 14.74 -9.87 -7.28
N LYS A 101 14.76 -9.63 -8.59
CA LYS A 101 15.76 -10.20 -9.52
C LYS A 101 17.00 -9.34 -9.73
N TYR A 102 16.85 -8.02 -9.95
CA TYR A 102 17.95 -7.12 -10.25
C TYR A 102 18.61 -6.53 -9.00
N GLU A 103 17.81 -6.15 -8.01
CA GLU A 103 18.36 -5.57 -6.76
C GLU A 103 18.68 -6.64 -5.70
N GLY A 104 18.28 -7.89 -5.94
CA GLY A 104 18.57 -9.01 -5.03
C GLY A 104 17.98 -8.80 -3.64
N LEU A 105 16.78 -8.20 -3.55
CA LEU A 105 16.06 -7.92 -2.31
C LEU A 105 15.19 -9.08 -1.82
N GLN A 106 15.29 -10.25 -2.46
CA GLN A 106 14.62 -11.47 -2.00
C GLN A 106 15.02 -11.80 -0.56
N GLY A 107 14.04 -11.98 0.32
CA GLY A 107 14.28 -12.33 1.72
C GLY A 107 14.95 -11.24 2.58
N LYS A 108 14.98 -9.98 2.13
CA LYS A 108 15.68 -8.89 2.83
C LYS A 108 14.75 -7.80 3.37
N VAL A 109 13.49 -7.79 2.97
CA VAL A 109 12.55 -6.75 3.38
C VAL A 109 11.99 -7.11 4.75
N GLN A 110 12.18 -6.24 5.75
CA GLN A 110 11.70 -6.49 7.11
C GLN A 110 10.19 -6.25 7.26
N MET A 111 9.68 -5.20 6.60
CA MET A 111 8.31 -4.76 6.78
C MET A 111 7.73 -4.31 5.45
N ILE A 112 6.53 -4.79 5.15
CA ILE A 112 5.73 -4.33 4.01
C ILE A 112 4.42 -3.75 4.55
N TYR A 113 4.06 -2.56 4.08
CA TYR A 113 2.76 -1.96 4.31
C TYR A 113 2.06 -1.74 2.97
N ILE A 114 0.81 -2.19 2.86
CA ILE A 114 0.01 -2.07 1.64
C ILE A 114 -1.36 -1.52 2.00
N ASP A 115 -1.76 -0.47 1.29
CA ASP A 115 -3.10 0.09 1.30
C ASP A 115 -3.70 -0.10 -0.10
N PRO A 116 -4.23 -1.30 -0.42
CA PRO A 116 -4.78 -1.58 -1.73
C PRO A 116 -6.11 -0.84 -1.91
N PRO A 117 -6.57 -0.64 -3.15
CA PRO A 117 -7.87 -0.01 -3.38
C PRO A 117 -8.97 -0.79 -2.64
N TYR A 118 -9.71 -0.09 -1.77
CA TYR A 118 -10.90 -0.61 -1.10
C TYR A 118 -11.99 -0.78 -2.13
N GLY A 119 -12.39 -2.02 -2.43
CA GLY A 119 -13.69 -2.36 -3.00
C GLY A 119 -14.20 -1.48 -4.14
N ILE A 120 -14.22 -2.05 -5.34
CA ILE A 120 -14.66 -1.41 -6.59
C ILE A 120 -16.09 -0.86 -6.45
N LYS A 121 -16.24 0.41 -6.05
CA LYS A 121 -17.42 1.18 -6.45
C LYS A 121 -17.17 1.55 -7.90
N TYR A 122 -17.78 0.77 -8.81
CA TYR A 122 -17.66 0.76 -10.27
C TYR A 122 -17.88 2.10 -11.00
N ASP A 123 -17.91 3.23 -10.30
CA ASP A 123 -18.18 4.55 -10.87
C ASP A 123 -17.27 5.66 -10.32
N SER A 124 -16.31 5.35 -9.44
CA SER A 124 -15.29 6.33 -9.07
C SER A 124 -14.13 6.29 -10.05
N ASN A 125 -14.31 6.97 -11.19
CA ASN A 125 -13.20 7.41 -12.04
C ASN A 125 -12.31 8.36 -11.23
N PHE A 126 -11.42 7.82 -10.39
CA PHE A 126 -10.42 8.65 -9.73
C PHE A 126 -9.29 8.95 -10.73
N GLN A 127 -9.57 9.87 -11.64
CA GLN A 127 -8.53 10.59 -12.34
C GLN A 127 -8.13 11.77 -11.46
N GLN A 128 -6.93 11.72 -10.86
CA GLN A 128 -6.27 12.95 -10.42
C GLN A 128 -5.95 13.77 -11.66
N ARG A 129 -6.91 14.61 -12.09
CA ARG A 129 -6.66 15.67 -13.06
C ARG A 129 -5.79 16.71 -12.37
N VAL A 130 -4.48 16.56 -12.52
CA VAL A 130 -3.56 17.69 -12.38
C VAL A 130 -3.78 18.55 -13.62
N ASP A 131 -4.49 19.67 -13.40
CA ASP A 131 -4.66 20.80 -14.29
C ASP A 131 -5.50 20.59 -15.57
N ALA A 132 -6.75 21.06 -15.52
CA ALA A 132 -7.32 22.00 -16.50
C ALA A 132 -8.84 22.08 -16.33
N ALA A 133 -9.31 23.27 -15.94
CA ALA A 133 -10.69 23.69 -16.13
C ALA A 133 -10.96 23.87 -17.63
N LYS A 134 -11.23 22.76 -18.33
CA LYS A 134 -11.90 22.67 -19.63
C LYS A 134 -12.07 21.19 -19.99
N ASN A 135 -13.28 20.81 -20.35
CA ASN A 135 -13.59 19.50 -20.91
C ASN A 135 -13.55 19.66 -22.43
N ASP A 136 -12.38 19.45 -23.03
CA ASP A 136 -12.29 19.19 -24.47
C ASP A 136 -11.85 17.72 -24.64
N GLU A 137 -12.67 16.94 -25.34
CA GLU A 137 -12.53 15.49 -25.49
C GLU A 137 -11.36 15.03 -26.39
N SER A 138 -10.50 15.95 -26.83
CA SER A 138 -9.46 15.67 -27.84
C SER A 138 -8.05 15.43 -27.30
N ASP A 139 -7.77 15.72 -26.03
CA ASP A 139 -6.40 15.63 -25.48
C ASP A 139 -6.21 14.39 -24.59
N LYS A 140 -6.34 13.21 -25.20
CA LYS A 140 -5.81 11.97 -24.61
C LYS A 140 -4.29 11.92 -24.80
N ALA A 141 -3.56 12.79 -24.10
CA ALA A 141 -2.14 12.54 -23.80
C ALA A 141 -2.10 11.48 -22.70
N ASP A 142 -2.40 10.27 -23.14
CA ASP A 142 -2.70 9.08 -22.38
C ASP A 142 -1.37 8.52 -21.83
N ASP A 143 -1.01 8.93 -20.61
CA ASP A 143 0.13 8.35 -19.91
C ASP A 143 -0.22 6.86 -19.69
N VAL A 144 0.42 5.97 -20.46
CA VAL A 144 0.09 4.52 -20.56
C VAL A 144 0.02 3.83 -19.20
N LEU A 145 0.75 4.36 -18.21
CA LEU A 145 0.72 3.91 -16.81
C LEU A 145 -0.59 4.28 -16.08
N THR A 146 -1.12 5.47 -16.33
CA THR A 146 -2.36 5.98 -15.75
C THR A 146 -3.58 5.27 -16.34
N ILE A 147 -3.54 4.95 -17.64
CA ILE A 147 -4.62 4.21 -18.33
C ILE A 147 -4.79 2.81 -17.71
N LYS A 148 -3.69 2.10 -17.40
CA LYS A 148 -3.75 0.75 -16.82
C LYS A 148 -4.27 0.70 -15.38
N ALA A 149 -4.11 1.78 -14.62
CA ALA A 149 -4.53 1.82 -13.22
C ALA A 149 -6.04 2.13 -13.07
N PHE A 150 -6.66 2.80 -14.05
CA PHE A 150 -8.02 3.33 -13.89
C PHE A 150 -8.96 3.18 -15.10
N ASN A 151 -8.45 3.11 -16.33
CA ASN A 151 -9.30 2.99 -17.52
C ASN A 151 -9.29 1.53 -18.00
N ASP A 152 -10.37 0.82 -17.64
CA ASP A 152 -10.70 -0.57 -17.96
C ASP A 152 -9.84 -1.68 -17.31
N THR A 153 -10.52 -2.58 -16.58
CA THR A 153 -10.36 -4.07 -16.58
C THR A 153 -10.76 -4.78 -15.27
N TRP A 154 -11.78 -4.28 -14.58
CA TRP A 154 -12.52 -5.07 -13.58
C TRP A 154 -13.77 -5.70 -14.20
N ALA A 155 -13.66 -6.21 -15.42
CA ALA A 155 -14.80 -6.79 -16.15
C ALA A 155 -15.49 -7.93 -15.37
N LEU A 156 -14.72 -8.63 -14.52
CA LEU A 156 -15.20 -9.72 -13.66
C LEU A 156 -15.31 -9.30 -12.18
N GLY A 157 -15.15 -8.01 -11.89
CA GLY A 157 -15.33 -7.46 -10.56
C GLY A 157 -14.38 -7.99 -9.51
N ILE A 158 -14.92 -8.60 -8.45
CA ILE A 158 -14.15 -9.18 -7.34
C ILE A 158 -13.11 -10.19 -7.83
N HIS A 159 -13.37 -10.92 -8.91
CA HIS A 159 -12.40 -11.88 -9.44
C HIS A 159 -11.12 -11.18 -9.95
N SER A 160 -11.28 -10.02 -10.59
CA SER A 160 -10.14 -9.19 -10.99
C SER A 160 -9.39 -8.67 -9.76
N TYR A 161 -10.09 -8.38 -8.65
CA TYR A 161 -9.49 -7.95 -7.38
C TYR A 161 -8.59 -8.96 -6.77
N LEU A 162 -9.13 -10.16 -6.61
CA LEU A 162 -8.41 -11.25 -5.97
C LEU A 162 -7.21 -11.63 -6.82
N THR A 163 -7.35 -11.64 -8.15
CA THR A 163 -6.22 -11.88 -9.05
C THR A 163 -5.16 -10.78 -8.93
N TYR A 164 -5.57 -9.49 -8.93
CA TYR A 164 -4.66 -8.34 -8.80
C TYR A 164 -3.85 -8.38 -7.50
N LEU A 165 -4.51 -8.68 -6.38
CA LEU A 165 -3.86 -8.77 -5.07
C LEU A 165 -3.02 -10.02 -4.93
N GLN A 166 -3.50 -11.17 -5.41
CA GLN A 166 -2.81 -12.45 -5.30
C GLN A 166 -1.41 -12.37 -5.93
N GLU A 167 -1.34 -11.87 -7.17
CA GLU A 167 -0.07 -11.71 -7.90
C GLU A 167 0.95 -10.87 -7.12
N ARG A 168 0.49 -9.83 -6.41
CA ARG A 168 1.34 -8.93 -5.62
C ARG A 168 1.75 -9.54 -4.29
N LEU A 169 0.83 -10.18 -3.59
CA LEU A 169 1.09 -10.82 -2.30
C LEU A 169 2.11 -11.95 -2.42
N TYR A 170 2.11 -12.71 -3.52
CA TYR A 170 3.18 -13.69 -3.77
C TYR A 170 4.56 -13.05 -3.86
N LEU A 171 4.70 -11.92 -4.57
CA LEU A 171 5.97 -11.20 -4.63
C LEU A 171 6.35 -10.59 -3.27
N CYS A 172 5.39 -10.03 -2.53
CA CYS A 172 5.63 -9.52 -1.18
C CYS A 172 6.18 -10.60 -0.25
N ARG A 173 5.61 -11.82 -0.30
CA ARG A 173 6.08 -12.96 0.47
C ARG A 173 7.53 -13.33 0.14
N GLU A 174 7.92 -13.27 -1.12
CA GLU A 174 9.30 -13.57 -1.53
C GLU A 174 10.29 -12.45 -1.20
N LEU A 175 9.84 -11.19 -1.15
CA LEU A 175 10.66 -10.06 -0.72
C LEU A 175 10.93 -10.07 0.80
N LEU A 176 9.98 -10.54 1.60
CA LEU A 176 10.06 -10.54 3.06
C LEU A 176 11.16 -11.46 3.60
N SER A 177 11.92 -10.95 4.58
CA SER A 177 12.79 -11.76 5.43
C SER A 177 11.99 -12.75 6.28
N VAL A 178 12.66 -13.76 6.83
CA VAL A 178 12.01 -14.84 7.61
C VAL A 178 11.30 -14.31 8.85
N ASP A 179 11.88 -13.29 9.48
CA ASP A 179 11.37 -12.52 10.61
C ASP A 179 10.50 -11.32 10.18
N GLY A 180 10.25 -11.17 8.88
CA GLY A 180 9.54 -10.03 8.31
C GLY A 180 8.03 -10.08 8.52
N SER A 181 7.40 -8.91 8.48
CA SER A 181 5.95 -8.73 8.64
C SER A 181 5.31 -7.95 7.49
N ILE A 182 4.07 -8.28 7.16
CA ILE A 182 3.22 -7.54 6.23
C ILE A 182 1.97 -7.04 6.92
N PHE A 183 1.61 -5.80 6.61
CA PHE A 183 0.41 -5.12 7.07
C PHE A 183 -0.42 -4.71 5.87
N VAL A 184 -1.66 -5.19 5.79
CA VAL A 184 -2.60 -4.86 4.71
C VAL A 184 -3.79 -4.12 5.28
N GLN A 185 -3.99 -2.86 4.88
CA GLN A 185 -5.13 -2.07 5.29
C GLN A 185 -6.33 -2.42 4.41
N ILE A 186 -7.50 -2.70 5.00
CA ILE A 186 -8.69 -3.08 4.25
C ILE A 186 -9.96 -2.70 5.01
N SER A 187 -11.03 -2.44 4.26
CA SER A 187 -12.34 -2.10 4.82
C SER A 187 -13.15 -3.35 5.10
N ASP A 188 -14.20 -3.17 5.88
CA ASP A 188 -15.14 -4.22 6.24
C ASP A 188 -15.74 -4.96 5.03
N GLU A 189 -15.85 -4.30 3.88
CA GLU A 189 -16.50 -4.85 2.68
C GLU A 189 -15.77 -6.08 2.13
N ASN A 190 -14.44 -6.04 2.03
CA ASN A 190 -13.64 -7.09 1.38
C ASN A 190 -12.62 -7.76 2.32
N GLN A 191 -12.63 -7.42 3.61
CA GLN A 191 -11.65 -7.94 4.57
C GLN A 191 -11.58 -9.47 4.60
N HIS A 192 -12.72 -10.16 4.47
CA HIS A 192 -12.80 -11.62 4.58
C HIS A 192 -12.16 -12.31 3.37
N PHE A 193 -12.30 -11.74 2.17
CA PHE A 193 -11.63 -12.25 0.98
C PHE A 193 -10.12 -12.01 1.02
N VAL A 194 -9.70 -10.79 1.39
CA VAL A 194 -8.27 -10.45 1.50
C VAL A 194 -7.61 -11.29 2.59
N ARG A 195 -8.30 -11.50 3.71
CA ARG A 195 -7.86 -12.37 4.80
C ARG A 195 -7.62 -13.81 4.31
N THR A 196 -8.58 -14.39 3.62
CA THR A 196 -8.44 -15.76 3.11
C THR A 196 -7.32 -15.86 2.07
N LEU A 197 -7.14 -14.81 1.26
CA LEU A 197 -6.04 -14.75 0.30
C LEU A 197 -4.67 -14.67 0.98
N LEU A 198 -4.56 -13.91 2.08
CA LEU A 198 -3.34 -13.88 2.90
C LEU A 198 -3.08 -15.22 3.58
N ASP A 199 -4.12 -15.90 4.07
CA ASP A 199 -4.00 -17.27 4.61
C ASP A 199 -3.46 -18.25 3.55
N GLU A 200 -3.91 -18.14 2.29
CA GLU A 200 -3.39 -18.97 1.18
C GLU A 200 -1.93 -18.65 0.83
N VAL A 201 -1.55 -17.37 0.81
CA VAL A 201 -0.20 -16.94 0.42
C VAL A 201 0.80 -17.18 1.54
N PHE A 202 0.50 -16.69 2.75
CA PHE A 202 1.42 -16.72 3.90
C PHE A 202 1.26 -17.98 4.76
N GLY A 203 0.13 -18.69 4.66
CA GLY A 203 -0.23 -19.79 5.54
C GLY A 203 -1.05 -19.29 6.71
N HIS A 204 -2.11 -20.02 7.06
CA HIS A 204 -3.03 -19.66 8.14
C HIS A 204 -2.33 -19.54 9.51
N SER A 205 -1.33 -20.38 9.78
CA SER A 205 -0.54 -20.37 11.01
C SER A 205 0.26 -19.08 11.21
N ASN A 206 0.57 -18.37 10.12
CA ASN A 206 1.36 -17.13 10.11
C ASN A 206 0.52 -15.86 10.31
N PHE A 207 -0.79 -16.01 10.54
CA PHE A 207 -1.61 -14.89 10.98
C PHE A 207 -1.20 -14.43 12.39
N VAL A 208 -0.96 -13.12 12.54
CA VAL A 208 -0.57 -12.53 13.82
C VAL A 208 -1.78 -11.87 14.48
N ALA A 209 -2.36 -10.84 13.86
CA ALA A 209 -3.48 -10.11 14.42
C ALA A 209 -4.28 -9.34 13.37
N GLN A 210 -5.51 -8.97 13.72
CA GLN A 210 -6.34 -8.05 12.98
C GLN A 210 -6.58 -6.84 13.87
N ILE A 211 -6.12 -5.67 13.42
CA ILE A 211 -6.13 -4.44 14.21
C ILE A 211 -7.27 -3.55 13.67
N PRO A 212 -8.39 -3.41 14.38
CA PRO A 212 -9.44 -2.48 13.98
C PRO A 212 -9.04 -1.05 14.32
N PHE A 213 -9.35 -0.11 13.43
CA PHE A 213 -9.24 1.32 13.69
C PHE A 213 -10.50 2.05 13.22
N ILE A 214 -10.85 3.11 13.95
CA ILE A 214 -12.11 3.82 13.78
C ILE A 214 -11.90 4.97 12.79
N LYS A 215 -12.74 5.03 11.75
CA LYS A 215 -12.78 6.16 10.82
C LYS A 215 -13.42 7.39 11.48
N MET A 216 -13.06 8.58 11.02
CA MET A 216 -13.72 9.80 11.47
C MET A 216 -15.15 9.86 10.91
N GLY A 217 -16.16 9.80 11.78
CA GLY A 217 -17.57 9.92 11.40
C GLY A 217 -18.51 9.18 12.36
N ILE A 218 -19.73 9.68 12.51
CA ILE A 218 -20.79 8.90 13.18
C ILE A 218 -21.49 8.11 12.09
N PRO A 219 -21.54 6.77 12.17
CA PRO A 219 -22.34 5.99 11.25
C PRO A 219 -23.80 6.46 11.32
N SER A 220 -24.31 7.00 10.21
CA SER A 220 -25.71 7.41 10.08
C SER A 220 -26.46 6.42 9.20
N GLY A 221 -27.56 5.87 9.71
CA GLY A 221 -28.37 4.89 9.01
C GLY A 221 -29.39 4.22 9.93
N ASN A 222 -30.34 3.51 9.33
CA ASN A 222 -31.37 2.75 10.05
C ASN A 222 -30.84 1.45 10.67
N LEU A 223 -29.62 1.05 10.32
CA LEU A 223 -28.95 -0.16 10.79
C LEU A 223 -27.71 0.20 11.61
N LEU A 224 -27.09 -0.81 12.22
CA LEU A 224 -25.77 -0.67 12.83
C LEU A 224 -24.77 -0.27 11.75
N GLY A 225 -24.29 0.98 11.78
CA GLY A 225 -23.28 1.39 10.83
C GLY A 225 -21.90 0.91 11.29
N SER A 226 -21.18 0.32 10.34
CA SER A 226 -19.79 -0.06 10.50
C SER A 226 -18.91 1.16 10.20
N ASN A 227 -18.10 1.57 11.17
CA ASN A 227 -17.18 2.69 11.04
C ASN A 227 -15.71 2.27 11.28
N CYS A 228 -15.46 0.98 11.16
CA CYS A 228 -14.14 0.40 11.37
C CYS A 228 -13.53 0.01 10.02
N ASP A 229 -12.25 0.32 9.87
CA ASP A 229 -11.37 -0.36 8.93
C ASP A 229 -10.41 -1.25 9.72
N TYR A 230 -9.72 -2.13 9.00
CA TYR A 230 -8.91 -3.18 9.58
C TYR A 230 -7.52 -3.15 8.98
N LEU A 231 -6.53 -3.39 9.83
CA LEU A 231 -5.17 -3.67 9.41
C LEU A 231 -4.89 -5.16 9.69
N LEU A 232 -4.71 -5.93 8.62
CA LEU A 232 -4.39 -7.36 8.69
C LEU A 232 -2.88 -7.52 8.83
N TRP A 233 -2.44 -8.14 9.91
CA TRP A 233 -1.03 -8.39 10.18
C TRP A 233 -0.68 -9.88 10.03
N TYR A 234 0.24 -10.15 9.11
CA TYR A 234 0.84 -11.46 8.88
C TYR A 234 2.35 -11.38 9.04
N SER A 235 2.93 -12.50 9.43
CA SER A 235 4.37 -12.72 9.40
C SER A 235 4.77 -13.60 8.22
N ARG A 236 6.06 -13.56 7.86
CA ARG A 236 6.64 -14.55 6.95
C ARG A 236 6.72 -15.92 7.61
N ASP A 237 7.26 -15.96 8.83
CA ASP A 237 7.22 -17.10 9.73
C ASP A 237 6.97 -16.60 11.16
N LYS A 238 5.81 -16.95 11.71
CA LYS A 238 5.41 -16.51 13.06
C LYS A 238 6.32 -17.06 14.16
N SER A 239 7.02 -18.16 13.92
CA SER A 239 7.93 -18.75 14.90
C SER A 239 9.19 -17.91 15.10
N ASN A 240 9.52 -17.05 14.14
CA ASN A 240 10.71 -16.21 14.11
C ASN A 240 10.42 -14.73 14.42
N LEU A 241 9.18 -14.41 14.85
CA LEU A 241 8.79 -13.05 15.25
C LEU A 241 9.22 -12.69 16.67
#